data_AF-A0A9D6MNI1-F1
#
_entry.id   AF-A0A9D6MNI1-F1
#
_cell.length_a   1.000
_cell.length_b   1.000
_cell.length_c   1.000
_cell.angle_alpha   90.00
_cell.angle_beta   90.00
_cell.angle_gamma   90.00
#
_symmetry.space_group_name_H-M   'P 1'
#
loop_
_entity.id
_entity.type
_entity.pdbx_description
1 polymer ?
#
loop_
_entity_poly.entity_id
_entity_poly.type
_entity_poly.pdbx_seq_one_letter_code
_entity_poly.pdbx_strand_id
1 'polypeptide(L)'
;MSKQSIHTLVFLLLPLVPGVAAYLLKPAWLHGYVERLNSWIDVKYETWRESGWLLKNIARPFLWGIAKIRSCTNSIEDTNLRIGALISGYSYAVLLALTILYVAVIVAVLVAVAIVSIAVIAWMLKAAGESSDSESSRSGTSPPFRAGSSRTRDGLFGKYTEHTDTDGNVVGESRERDGFFGKYTEHTDVAGNVVGESRERDGFFEKYTEHTDASGHIVGESREHDGFFEKYTEHTDTSGDVVGVSRERDGLFEKYTEHAKK
;
A
#
# COMPACT_ATOMS: atom_id res chain seq x y z
N MET A 1 -8.78 -20.21 -32.77
CA MET A 1 -9.46 -19.23 -31.87
C MET A 1 -9.48 -19.80 -30.47
N SER A 2 -8.91 -19.12 -29.48
CA SER A 2 -8.98 -19.56 -28.08
C SER A 2 -10.41 -19.36 -27.57
N LYS A 3 -10.85 -20.16 -26.58
CA LYS A 3 -12.19 -20.01 -25.97
C LYS A 3 -12.43 -18.58 -25.45
N GLN A 4 -11.38 -17.91 -24.98
CA GLN A 4 -11.45 -16.51 -24.54
C GLN A 4 -11.85 -15.55 -25.66
N SER A 5 -11.34 -15.73 -26.89
CA SER A 5 -11.69 -14.86 -28.02
C SER A 5 -13.16 -14.94 -28.42
N ILE A 6 -13.81 -16.10 -28.21
CA ILE A 6 -15.23 -16.30 -28.56
C ILE A 6 -16.12 -15.51 -27.59
N HIS A 7 -15.84 -15.56 -26.29
CA HIS A 7 -16.64 -14.84 -25.29
C HIS A 7 -16.55 -13.32 -25.48
N THR A 8 -15.36 -12.80 -25.79
CA THR A 8 -15.17 -11.36 -26.08
C THR A 8 -15.97 -10.92 -27.32
N LEU A 9 -15.97 -11.74 -28.37
CA LEU A 9 -16.74 -11.48 -29.60
C LEU A 9 -18.25 -11.46 -29.35
N VAL A 10 -18.75 -12.44 -28.60
CA VAL A 10 -20.17 -12.50 -28.23
C VAL A 10 -20.55 -11.26 -27.41
N PHE A 11 -19.73 -10.86 -26.45
CA PHE A 11 -20.00 -9.67 -25.62
C PHE A 11 -19.98 -8.38 -26.44
N LEU A 12 -19.06 -8.27 -27.40
CA LEU A 12 -18.98 -7.14 -28.31
C LEU A 12 -20.19 -7.06 -29.23
N LEU A 13 -20.74 -8.17 -29.70
CA LEU A 13 -21.85 -8.18 -30.65
C LEU A 13 -23.24 -8.19 -29.99
N LEU A 14 -23.34 -8.55 -28.71
CA LEU A 14 -24.61 -8.64 -27.97
C LEU A 14 -25.45 -7.35 -28.03
N PRO A 15 -24.86 -6.14 -27.94
CA PRO A 15 -25.64 -4.90 -28.02
C PRO A 15 -26.20 -4.60 -29.42
N LEU A 16 -25.66 -5.20 -30.49
CA LEU A 16 -26.17 -5.05 -31.86
C LEU A 16 -27.47 -5.83 -32.08
N VAL A 17 -27.66 -6.95 -31.38
CA VAL A 17 -28.85 -7.82 -31.50
C VAL A 17 -30.16 -7.04 -31.36
N PRO A 18 -30.39 -6.22 -30.31
CA PRO A 18 -31.63 -5.45 -30.21
C PRO A 18 -31.80 -4.40 -31.31
N GLY A 19 -30.72 -3.80 -31.81
CA GLY A 19 -30.79 -2.84 -32.93
C GLY A 19 -31.15 -3.50 -34.26
N VAL A 20 -30.57 -4.67 -34.54
CA VAL A 20 -30.90 -5.47 -35.73
C VAL A 20 -32.33 -6.00 -35.63
N ALA A 21 -32.74 -6.50 -34.47
CA ALA A 21 -34.10 -6.96 -34.24
C ALA A 21 -35.12 -5.82 -34.41
N ALA A 22 -34.82 -4.62 -33.88
CA ALA A 22 -35.64 -3.43 -34.08
C ALA A 22 -35.80 -3.05 -35.56
N TYR A 23 -34.71 -3.12 -36.32
CA TYR A 23 -34.73 -2.84 -37.76
C TYR A 23 -35.56 -3.86 -38.55
N LEU A 24 -35.43 -5.15 -38.24
CA LEU A 24 -36.13 -6.23 -38.95
C LEU A 24 -37.62 -6.28 -38.60
N LEU A 25 -37.98 -6.12 -37.33
CA LEU A 25 -39.36 -6.25 -36.86
C LEU A 25 -40.21 -5.01 -37.11
N LYS A 26 -39.57 -3.85 -37.36
CA LYS A 26 -40.22 -2.55 -37.59
C LYS A 26 -41.44 -2.28 -36.69
N PRO A 27 -41.33 -2.42 -35.36
CA PRO A 27 -42.49 -2.26 -34.49
C PRO A 27 -42.94 -0.80 -34.46
N ALA A 28 -44.22 -0.54 -34.73
CA ALA A 28 -44.77 0.82 -34.73
C ALA A 28 -44.66 1.52 -33.37
N TRP A 29 -44.72 0.77 -32.26
CA TRP A 29 -44.58 1.31 -30.90
C TRP A 29 -43.16 1.83 -30.59
N LEU A 30 -42.16 1.33 -31.32
CA LEU A 30 -40.75 1.59 -31.05
C LEU A 30 -40.38 3.05 -31.33
N HIS A 31 -41.02 3.63 -32.35
CA HIS A 31 -40.90 5.04 -32.70
C HIS A 31 -41.25 5.96 -31.52
N GLY A 32 -42.46 5.79 -30.98
CA GLY A 32 -42.92 6.61 -29.85
C GLY A 32 -42.10 6.38 -28.59
N TYR A 33 -41.58 5.16 -28.39
CA TYR A 33 -40.68 4.88 -27.28
C TYR A 33 -39.35 5.62 -27.41
N VAL A 34 -38.70 5.57 -28.58
CA VAL A 34 -37.41 6.22 -28.83
C VAL A 34 -37.55 7.75 -28.77
N GLU A 35 -38.65 8.32 -29.24
CA GLU A 35 -38.90 9.76 -29.12
C GLU A 35 -39.09 10.19 -27.67
N ARG A 36 -39.85 9.43 -26.86
CA ARG A 36 -39.99 9.69 -25.42
C ARG A 36 -38.66 9.58 -24.69
N LEU A 37 -37.84 8.61 -25.06
CA LEU A 37 -36.53 8.40 -24.46
C LEU A 37 -35.60 9.57 -24.81
N ASN A 38 -35.61 10.03 -26.06
CA ASN A 38 -34.86 11.21 -26.49
C ASN A 38 -35.30 12.49 -25.75
N SER A 39 -36.61 12.75 -25.67
CA SER A 39 -37.11 13.94 -24.97
C SER A 39 -36.78 13.91 -23.49
N TRP A 40 -36.85 12.73 -22.87
CA TRP A 40 -36.43 12.54 -21.48
C TRP A 40 -34.94 12.83 -21.29
N ILE A 41 -34.07 12.34 -22.19
CA ILE A 41 -32.63 12.62 -22.17
C ILE A 41 -32.36 14.13 -22.28
N ASP A 42 -33.03 14.82 -23.21
CA ASP A 42 -32.83 16.25 -23.43
C ASP A 42 -33.21 17.07 -22.18
N VAL A 43 -34.36 16.76 -21.57
CA VAL A 43 -34.80 17.39 -20.33
C VAL A 43 -33.81 17.12 -19.19
N LYS A 44 -33.31 15.88 -19.09
CA LYS A 44 -32.35 15.49 -18.04
C LYS A 44 -30.97 16.13 -18.25
N TYR A 45 -30.51 16.24 -19.49
CA TYR A 45 -29.23 16.86 -19.80
C TYR A 45 -29.19 18.33 -19.35
N GLU A 46 -30.26 19.10 -19.60
CA GLU A 46 -30.34 20.50 -19.17
C GLU A 46 -30.52 20.63 -17.65
N THR A 47 -31.39 19.83 -17.02
CA THR A 47 -31.57 19.89 -15.55
C THR A 47 -30.32 19.47 -14.79
N TRP A 48 -29.46 18.61 -15.36
CA TRP A 48 -28.29 18.08 -14.65
C TRP A 48 -27.09 19.02 -14.74
N ARG A 49 -27.16 20.04 -15.60
CA ARG A 49 -26.18 21.13 -15.67
C ARG A 49 -26.05 21.89 -14.35
N GLU A 50 -27.11 21.91 -13.54
CA GLU A 50 -27.17 22.61 -12.25
C GLU A 50 -26.99 21.69 -11.03
N SER A 51 -26.77 20.39 -11.25
CA SER A 51 -26.73 19.38 -10.18
C SER A 51 -25.33 19.16 -9.56
N GLY A 52 -25.29 18.53 -8.38
CA GLY A 52 -24.10 18.41 -7.53
C GLY A 52 -22.87 17.73 -8.17
N TRP A 53 -21.71 17.83 -7.50
CA TRP A 53 -20.39 17.45 -8.01
C TRP A 53 -20.32 16.04 -8.63
N LEU A 54 -20.98 15.04 -8.04
CA LEU A 54 -21.00 13.66 -8.58
C LEU A 54 -21.70 13.58 -9.95
N LEU A 55 -22.86 14.21 -10.08
CA LEU A 55 -23.63 14.21 -11.33
C LEU A 55 -22.87 14.95 -12.43
N LYS A 56 -22.18 16.04 -12.07
CA LYS A 56 -21.35 16.81 -13.01
C LYS A 56 -20.18 15.99 -13.59
N ASN A 57 -19.53 15.14 -12.79
CA ASN A 57 -18.34 14.41 -13.23
C ASN A 57 -18.67 13.05 -13.87
N ILE A 58 -19.74 12.38 -13.45
CA ILE A 58 -20.06 11.03 -13.92
C ILE A 58 -21.11 11.07 -15.04
N ALA A 59 -22.20 11.80 -14.83
CA ALA A 59 -23.33 11.75 -15.76
C ALA A 59 -23.11 12.62 -17.00
N ARG A 60 -22.39 13.74 -16.87
CA ARG A 60 -22.11 14.63 -17.99
C ARG A 60 -21.35 13.97 -19.14
N PRO A 61 -20.22 13.26 -18.93
CA PRO A 61 -19.53 12.57 -20.03
C PRO A 61 -20.38 11.46 -20.62
N PHE A 62 -21.19 10.78 -19.81
CA PHE A 62 -22.10 9.73 -20.27
C PHE A 62 -23.21 10.28 -21.19
N LEU A 63 -23.92 11.31 -20.74
CA LEU A 63 -24.98 11.96 -21.52
C LEU A 63 -24.43 12.64 -22.77
N TRP A 64 -23.22 13.22 -22.69
CA TRP A 64 -22.51 13.74 -23.87
C TRP A 64 -22.25 12.63 -24.90
N GLY A 65 -21.84 11.44 -24.47
CA GLY A 65 -21.66 10.28 -25.34
C GLY A 65 -22.97 9.87 -26.03
N ILE A 66 -24.07 9.83 -25.30
CA ILE A 66 -25.41 9.54 -25.84
C ILE A 66 -25.84 10.62 -26.86
N ALA A 67 -25.64 11.90 -26.55
CA ALA A 67 -25.95 12.99 -27.47
C ALA A 67 -25.09 12.91 -28.74
N LYS A 68 -23.83 12.47 -28.62
CA LYS A 68 -22.94 12.27 -29.76
C LYS A 68 -23.42 11.13 -30.66
N ILE A 69 -23.83 9.99 -30.09
CA ILE A 69 -24.45 8.88 -30.83
C ILE A 69 -25.62 9.41 -31.65
N ARG A 70 -26.54 10.14 -31.01
CA ARG A 70 -27.70 10.75 -31.68
C ARG A 70 -27.30 11.64 -32.85
N SER A 71 -26.36 12.56 -32.63
CA SER A 71 -25.85 13.46 -33.67
C SER A 71 -25.27 12.69 -34.87
N CYS A 72 -24.57 11.58 -34.64
CA CYS A 72 -24.05 10.75 -35.72
C CYS A 72 -25.16 10.03 -36.49
N THR A 73 -26.15 9.46 -35.79
CA THR A 73 -27.28 8.74 -36.43
C THR A 73 -28.27 9.66 -37.15
N ASN A 74 -28.33 10.96 -36.84
CA ASN A 74 -29.21 11.89 -37.54
C ASN A 74 -28.89 12.05 -39.03
N SER A 75 -27.68 11.67 -39.46
CA SER A 75 -27.28 11.67 -40.87
C SER A 75 -27.92 10.57 -41.72
N ILE A 76 -28.59 9.60 -41.09
CA ILE A 76 -29.21 8.46 -41.76
C ILE A 76 -30.62 8.86 -42.26
N GLU A 77 -30.83 8.79 -43.57
CA GLU A 77 -32.11 9.11 -44.22
C GLU A 77 -33.22 8.11 -43.87
N ASP A 78 -32.88 6.82 -43.81
CA ASP A 78 -33.82 5.75 -43.49
C ASP A 78 -34.23 5.77 -42.01
N THR A 79 -35.49 6.10 -41.76
CA THR A 79 -36.07 6.21 -40.42
C THR A 79 -35.94 4.93 -39.58
N ASN A 80 -36.21 3.76 -40.17
CA ASN A 80 -36.11 2.48 -39.47
C ASN A 80 -34.65 2.08 -39.17
N LEU A 81 -33.74 2.37 -40.11
CA LEU A 81 -32.31 2.11 -39.94
C LEU A 81 -31.74 3.01 -38.84
N ARG A 82 -32.15 4.28 -38.82
CA ARG A 82 -31.80 5.24 -37.78
C ARG A 82 -32.23 4.77 -36.39
N ILE A 83 -33.45 4.25 -36.26
CA ILE A 83 -33.95 3.73 -34.97
C ILE A 83 -33.19 2.48 -34.54
N GLY A 84 -32.92 1.54 -35.44
CA GLY A 84 -32.09 0.37 -35.14
C GLY A 84 -30.69 0.77 -34.66
N ALA A 85 -30.06 1.72 -35.36
CA ALA A 85 -28.75 2.26 -35.00
C ALA A 85 -28.77 2.96 -33.62
N LEU A 86 -29.78 3.80 -33.35
CA LEU A 86 -29.95 4.46 -32.05
C LEU A 86 -30.09 3.46 -30.90
N ILE A 87 -30.92 2.43 -31.08
CA ILE A 87 -31.13 1.40 -30.05
C ILE A 87 -29.85 0.62 -29.80
N SER A 88 -29.11 0.26 -30.84
CA SER A 88 -27.80 -0.37 -30.67
C SER A 88 -26.80 0.55 -29.98
N GLY A 89 -26.78 1.84 -30.30
CA GLY A 89 -25.92 2.81 -29.63
C GLY A 89 -26.26 2.96 -28.14
N TYR A 90 -27.54 3.02 -27.80
CA TYR A 90 -27.99 3.09 -26.40
C TYR A 90 -27.69 1.82 -25.63
N SER A 91 -27.89 0.64 -26.23
CA SER A 91 -27.54 -0.62 -25.58
C SER A 91 -26.04 -0.71 -25.28
N TYR A 92 -25.17 -0.28 -26.20
CA TYR A 92 -23.73 -0.15 -25.95
C TYR A 92 -23.43 0.82 -24.83
N ALA A 93 -24.03 2.01 -24.83
CA ALA A 93 -23.81 3.01 -23.79
C ALA A 93 -24.20 2.46 -22.40
N VAL A 94 -25.37 1.83 -22.27
CA VAL A 94 -25.83 1.22 -21.02
C VAL A 94 -24.88 0.10 -20.56
N LEU A 95 -24.49 -0.80 -21.46
CA LEU A 95 -23.57 -1.89 -21.13
C LEU A 95 -22.19 -1.38 -20.69
N LEU A 96 -21.68 -0.34 -21.36
CA LEU A 96 -20.44 0.33 -20.96
C LEU A 96 -20.58 0.97 -19.58
N ALA A 97 -21.67 1.67 -19.29
CA ALA A 97 -21.92 2.28 -17.99
C ALA A 97 -22.00 1.23 -16.86
N LEU A 98 -22.69 0.11 -17.10
CA LEU A 98 -22.75 -1.00 -16.15
C LEU A 98 -21.37 -1.62 -15.93
N THR A 99 -20.56 -1.75 -16.98
CA THR A 99 -19.20 -2.28 -16.87
C THR A 99 -18.30 -1.36 -16.05
N ILE A 100 -18.35 -0.04 -16.29
CA ILE A 100 -17.62 0.95 -15.52
C ILE A 100 -18.06 0.92 -14.05
N LEU A 101 -19.37 0.86 -13.79
CA LEU A 101 -19.91 0.76 -12.44
C LEU A 101 -19.44 -0.52 -11.73
N TYR A 102 -19.46 -1.66 -12.42
CA TYR A 102 -18.98 -2.94 -11.90
C TYR A 102 -17.50 -2.87 -11.49
N VAL A 103 -16.64 -2.32 -12.37
CA VAL A 103 -15.22 -2.11 -12.06
C VAL A 103 -15.04 -1.16 -10.87
N ALA A 104 -15.80 -0.06 -10.82
CA ALA A 104 -15.74 0.89 -9.71
C ALA A 104 -16.12 0.23 -8.36
N VAL A 105 -17.13 -0.64 -8.35
CA VAL A 105 -17.51 -1.41 -7.15
C VAL A 105 -16.40 -2.36 -6.72
N ILE A 106 -15.78 -3.10 -7.66
CA ILE A 106 -14.64 -3.96 -7.35
C ILE A 106 -13.50 -3.16 -6.71
N VAL A 107 -13.13 -2.04 -7.31
CA VAL A 107 -12.07 -1.17 -6.78
C VAL A 107 -12.42 -0.67 -5.39
N ALA A 108 -13.66 -0.23 -5.16
CA ALA A 108 -14.11 0.23 -3.85
C ALA A 108 -14.02 -0.89 -2.79
N VAL A 109 -14.40 -2.12 -3.13
CA VAL A 109 -14.27 -3.29 -2.24
C VAL A 109 -12.81 -3.59 -1.94
N LEU A 110 -11.92 -3.57 -2.95
CA LEU A 110 -10.49 -3.79 -2.74
C LEU A 110 -9.87 -2.74 -1.82
N VAL A 111 -10.23 -1.47 -1.99
CA VAL A 111 -9.80 -0.37 -1.11
C VAL A 111 -10.32 -0.58 0.31
N ALA A 112 -11.59 -0.95 0.48
CA ALA A 112 -12.15 -1.24 1.80
C ALA A 112 -11.43 -2.40 2.50
N VAL A 113 -11.14 -3.49 1.77
CA VAL A 113 -10.37 -4.62 2.28
C VAL A 113 -8.96 -4.20 2.67
N ALA A 114 -8.30 -3.38 1.86
CA ALA A 114 -6.97 -2.85 2.18
C ALA A 114 -6.99 -2.01 3.47
N ILE A 115 -7.95 -1.10 3.61
CA ILE A 115 -8.11 -0.27 4.83
C ILE A 115 -8.34 -1.15 6.06
N VAL A 116 -9.22 -2.15 5.96
CA VAL A 116 -9.48 -3.09 7.06
C VAL A 116 -8.23 -3.89 7.40
N SER A 117 -7.49 -4.38 6.39
CA SER A 117 -6.26 -5.13 6.61
C SER A 117 -5.20 -4.29 7.33
N ILE A 118 -5.04 -3.02 6.95
CA ILE A 118 -4.13 -2.07 7.60
C ILE A 118 -4.58 -1.81 9.05
N ALA A 119 -5.88 -1.62 9.29
CA ALA A 119 -6.42 -1.42 10.63
C ALA A 119 -6.19 -2.63 11.54
N VAL A 120 -6.36 -3.85 11.01
CA VAL A 120 -6.09 -5.10 11.74
C VAL A 120 -4.60 -5.23 12.05
N ILE A 121 -3.72 -4.95 11.08
CA ILE A 121 -2.27 -4.97 11.31
C ILE A 121 -1.88 -3.94 12.37
N ALA A 122 -2.39 -2.72 12.30
CA ALA A 122 -2.14 -1.68 13.30
C ALA A 122 -2.63 -2.09 14.70
N TRP A 123 -3.80 -2.74 14.79
CA TRP A 123 -4.32 -3.27 16.05
C TRP A 123 -3.45 -4.41 16.59
N MET A 124 -3.00 -5.33 15.74
CA MET A 124 -2.09 -6.43 16.12
C MET A 124 -0.73 -5.89 16.60
N LEU A 125 -0.18 -4.88 15.92
CA LEU A 125 1.05 -4.22 16.36
C LEU A 125 0.87 -3.51 17.69
N LYS A 126 -0.29 -2.89 17.94
CA LYS A 126 -0.61 -2.30 19.24
C LYS A 126 -0.74 -3.37 20.33
N ALA A 127 -1.49 -4.44 20.08
CA ALA A 127 -1.68 -5.52 21.03
C ALA A 127 -0.36 -6.26 21.36
N ALA A 128 0.52 -6.42 20.38
CA ALA A 128 1.87 -6.96 20.58
C ALA A 128 2.79 -5.99 21.34
N GLY A 129 2.49 -4.68 21.32
CA GLY A 129 3.19 -3.65 22.10
C GLY A 129 2.64 -3.44 23.52
N GLU A 130 1.48 -4.01 23.86
CA GLU A 130 0.75 -3.79 25.12
C GLU A 130 0.91 -4.99 26.10
N SER A 131 1.90 -5.85 25.88
CA SER A 131 2.27 -6.96 26.77
C SER A 131 3.61 -6.73 27.50
N SER A 132 3.83 -5.52 28.01
CA SER A 132 4.93 -5.24 28.94
C SER A 132 4.69 -3.99 29.78
N ASP A 133 3.53 -3.91 30.44
CA ASP A 133 3.32 -3.00 31.56
C ASP A 133 3.13 -3.83 32.84
N SER A 134 4.26 -4.27 33.41
CA SER A 134 4.33 -4.55 34.84
C SER A 134 5.18 -3.47 35.49
N GLU A 135 4.46 -2.54 36.12
CA GLU A 135 4.91 -1.56 37.09
C GLU A 135 6.01 -2.12 38.02
N SER A 136 7.23 -1.55 37.97
CA SER A 136 8.03 -1.45 39.19
C SER A 136 8.97 -0.25 39.14
N SER A 137 8.56 0.82 39.82
CA SER A 137 9.47 1.78 40.40
C SER A 137 10.42 1.04 41.35
N ARG A 138 11.73 1.00 41.09
CA ARG A 138 12.75 0.89 42.15
C ARG A 138 14.17 1.12 41.63
N SER A 139 14.78 2.13 42.23
CA SER A 139 16.22 2.28 42.44
C SER A 139 16.84 0.98 42.96
N GLY A 140 18.00 0.58 42.44
CA GLY A 140 18.77 -0.49 43.05
C GLY A 140 19.96 -0.96 42.24
N THR A 141 21.10 -0.32 42.50
CA THR A 141 22.46 -0.90 42.59
C THR A 141 22.82 -2.05 41.64
N SER A 142 23.61 -1.72 40.63
CA SER A 142 24.26 -2.64 39.68
C SER A 142 25.23 -3.64 40.35
N PRO A 143 25.28 -4.92 39.92
CA PRO A 143 26.43 -5.78 40.10
C PRO A 143 27.50 -5.55 39.00
N PRO A 144 28.76 -5.95 39.23
CA PRO A 144 29.87 -5.60 38.34
C PRO A 144 30.03 -6.67 37.25
N PHE A 145 29.72 -6.37 35.98
CA PHE A 145 30.06 -7.28 34.89
C PHE A 145 30.63 -6.55 33.68
N ARG A 146 31.80 -7.04 33.27
CA ARG A 146 32.72 -6.49 32.28
C ARG A 146 32.27 -6.86 30.85
N ALA A 147 31.40 -6.06 30.26
CA ALA A 147 31.21 -5.92 28.80
C ALA A 147 30.28 -4.72 28.56
N GLY A 148 30.50 -3.94 27.51
CA GLY A 148 29.57 -2.86 27.15
C GLY A 148 28.19 -3.44 26.86
N SER A 149 27.13 -2.79 27.33
CA SER A 149 25.75 -3.28 27.24
C SER A 149 24.85 -2.26 26.55
N SER A 150 23.93 -2.72 25.73
CA SER A 150 22.89 -1.87 25.14
C SER A 150 21.52 -2.18 25.77
N ARG A 151 20.72 -1.16 26.06
CA ARG A 151 19.36 -1.32 26.59
C ARG A 151 18.37 -0.37 25.90
N THR A 152 17.18 -0.86 25.58
CA THR A 152 16.11 -0.02 25.04
C THR A 152 15.44 0.78 26.15
N ARG A 153 15.19 2.07 25.90
CA ARG A 153 14.54 3.02 26.80
C ARG A 153 13.43 3.78 26.06
N ASP A 154 12.42 4.19 26.79
CA ASP A 154 11.39 5.09 26.29
C ASP A 154 11.81 6.55 26.50
N GLY A 155 11.75 7.35 25.44
CA GLY A 155 12.03 8.78 25.45
C GLY A 155 10.82 9.60 25.01
N LEU A 156 10.92 10.94 25.16
CA LEU A 156 9.88 11.90 24.77
C LEU A 156 9.49 11.79 23.28
N PHE A 157 10.39 11.27 22.45
CA PHE A 157 10.23 11.12 21.00
C PHE A 157 10.20 9.65 20.55
N GLY A 158 9.84 8.73 21.45
CA GLY A 158 9.76 7.30 21.17
C GLY A 158 10.91 6.49 21.79
N LYS A 159 11.00 5.22 21.40
CA LYS A 159 12.00 4.28 21.91
C LYS A 159 13.39 4.59 21.34
N TYR A 160 14.41 4.48 22.18
CA TYR A 160 15.81 4.57 21.78
C TYR A 160 16.63 3.51 22.50
N THR A 161 17.72 3.06 21.91
CA THR A 161 18.65 2.11 22.53
C THR A 161 19.84 2.88 23.08
N GLU A 162 20.03 2.84 24.39
CA GLU A 162 21.16 3.43 25.10
C GLU A 162 22.32 2.44 25.12
N HIS A 163 23.50 2.87 24.67
CA HIS A 163 24.73 2.08 24.70
C HIS A 163 25.59 2.52 25.87
N THR A 164 26.04 1.54 26.65
CA THR A 164 26.80 1.75 27.89
C THR A 164 28.17 1.09 27.77
N ASP A 165 29.22 1.78 28.24
CA ASP A 165 30.57 1.22 28.32
C ASP A 165 30.70 0.16 29.44
N THR A 166 31.91 -0.38 29.58
CA THR A 166 32.24 -1.38 30.61
C THR A 166 32.15 -0.88 32.04
N ASP A 167 32.15 0.45 32.23
CA ASP A 167 32.09 1.11 33.54
C ASP A 167 30.65 1.54 33.88
N GLY A 168 29.70 1.31 32.98
CA GLY A 168 28.29 1.67 33.19
C GLY A 168 27.94 3.08 32.70
N ASN A 169 28.84 3.78 32.00
CA ASN A 169 28.58 5.11 31.47
C ASN A 169 27.95 5.05 30.08
N VAL A 170 26.98 5.92 29.82
CA VAL A 170 26.36 6.06 28.50
C VAL A 170 27.39 6.62 27.52
N VAL A 171 27.61 5.90 26.42
CA VAL A 171 28.53 6.31 25.34
C VAL A 171 27.81 6.75 24.07
N GLY A 172 26.51 6.48 23.97
CA GLY A 172 25.69 6.92 22.86
C GLY A 172 24.29 6.33 22.91
N GLU A 173 23.48 6.73 21.94
CA GLU A 173 22.13 6.20 21.74
C GLU A 173 21.89 5.81 20.28
N SER A 174 20.84 5.05 20.04
CA SER A 174 20.44 4.67 18.69
C SER A 174 18.93 4.69 18.53
N ARG A 175 18.47 5.21 17.41
CA ARG A 175 17.03 5.43 17.16
C ARG A 175 16.66 4.97 15.76
N GLU A 176 15.52 4.30 15.66
CA GLU A 176 14.93 3.98 14.36
C GLU A 176 14.31 5.25 13.77
N ARG A 177 14.60 5.51 12.49
CA ARG A 177 14.16 6.68 11.73
C ARG A 177 13.56 6.21 10.41
N ASP A 178 12.55 6.94 9.94
CA ASP A 178 12.01 6.78 8.60
C ASP A 178 12.79 7.65 7.61
N GLY A 179 13.39 7.03 6.61
CA GLY A 179 14.11 7.70 5.52
C GLY A 179 13.41 7.56 4.17
N PHE A 180 13.88 8.32 3.18
CA PHE A 180 13.34 8.28 1.81
C PHE A 180 13.47 6.88 1.16
N PHE A 181 14.46 6.10 1.57
CA PHE A 181 14.73 4.74 1.09
C PHE A 181 14.30 3.64 2.07
N GLY A 182 13.38 3.95 2.97
CA GLY A 182 12.94 3.04 4.03
C GLY A 182 13.55 3.37 5.39
N LYS A 183 13.40 2.44 6.32
CA LYS A 183 13.82 2.64 7.71
C LYS A 183 15.32 2.46 7.90
N TYR A 184 15.89 3.20 8.82
CA TYR A 184 17.30 3.08 9.22
C TYR A 184 17.46 3.34 10.72
N THR A 185 18.54 2.84 11.31
CA THR A 185 18.91 3.14 12.69
C THR A 185 20.00 4.20 12.69
N GLU A 186 19.72 5.36 13.26
CA GLU A 186 20.67 6.45 13.49
C GLU A 186 21.41 6.20 14.80
N HIS A 187 22.74 6.33 14.81
CA HIS A 187 23.59 6.20 15.99
C HIS A 187 24.16 7.57 16.37
N THR A 188 24.03 7.94 17.63
CA THR A 188 24.37 9.27 18.14
C THR A 188 25.30 9.16 19.33
N ASP A 189 26.30 10.05 19.42
CA ASP A 189 27.17 10.16 20.59
C ASP A 189 26.46 10.82 21.79
N VAL A 190 27.15 10.89 22.93
CA VAL A 190 26.66 11.54 24.16
C VAL A 190 26.35 13.03 23.98
N ALA A 191 27.00 13.68 23.00
CA ALA A 191 26.79 15.08 22.68
C ALA A 191 25.62 15.32 21.71
N GLY A 192 24.99 14.26 21.20
CA GLY A 192 23.88 14.36 20.25
C GLY A 192 24.32 14.41 18.78
N ASN A 193 25.59 14.16 18.46
CA ASN A 193 26.07 14.13 17.09
C ASN A 193 25.89 12.75 16.47
N VAL A 194 25.42 12.70 15.21
CA VAL A 194 25.33 11.47 14.45
C VAL A 194 26.73 10.95 14.15
N VAL A 195 27.02 9.74 14.63
CA VAL A 195 28.31 9.06 14.44
C VAL A 195 28.22 7.95 13.38
N GLY A 196 27.01 7.53 13.03
CA GLY A 196 26.78 6.55 11.98
C GLY A 196 25.33 6.17 11.82
N GLU A 197 25.07 5.32 10.83
CA GLU A 197 23.74 4.78 10.53
C GLU A 197 23.85 3.27 10.24
N SER A 198 22.75 2.56 10.47
CA SER A 198 22.61 1.14 10.12
C SER A 198 21.37 0.90 9.28
N ARG A 199 21.50 0.06 8.24
CA ARG A 199 20.39 -0.26 7.33
C ARG A 199 20.36 -1.75 7.01
N GLU A 200 19.17 -2.33 7.08
CA GLU A 200 18.95 -3.69 6.60
C GLU A 200 19.01 -3.70 5.06
N ARG A 201 19.76 -4.66 4.51
CA ARG A 201 19.97 -4.86 3.08
C ARG A 201 19.68 -6.31 2.73
N ASP A 202 19.08 -6.51 1.56
CA ASP A 202 18.94 -7.85 0.98
C ASP A 202 20.25 -8.24 0.28
N GLY A 203 20.97 -9.20 0.86
CA GLY A 203 22.14 -9.81 0.22
C GLY A 203 21.74 -10.94 -0.74
N PHE A 204 22.71 -11.42 -1.52
CA PHE A 204 22.48 -12.50 -2.49
C PHE A 204 22.08 -13.83 -1.85
N PHE A 205 22.53 -14.08 -0.62
CA PHE A 205 22.24 -15.32 0.12
C PHE A 205 21.30 -15.07 1.30
N GLU A 206 21.49 -13.99 2.04
CA GLU A 206 20.74 -13.66 3.25
C GLU A 206 20.69 -12.14 3.44
N LYS A 207 19.82 -11.68 4.33
CA LYS A 207 19.78 -10.28 4.73
C LYS A 207 20.93 -9.96 5.68
N TYR A 208 21.43 -8.74 5.59
CA TYR A 208 22.48 -8.23 6.46
C TYR A 208 22.21 -6.78 6.84
N THR A 209 22.80 -6.33 7.94
CA THR A 209 22.75 -4.93 8.37
C THR A 209 24.05 -4.26 7.96
N GLU A 210 23.98 -3.26 7.09
CA GLU A 210 25.10 -2.42 6.68
C GLU A 210 25.28 -1.26 7.66
N HIS A 211 26.50 -1.02 8.13
CA HIS A 211 26.85 0.09 9.02
C HIS A 211 27.66 1.14 8.27
N THR A 212 27.26 2.41 8.35
CA THR A 212 27.98 3.53 7.76
C THR A 212 28.43 4.54 8.82
N ASP A 213 29.57 5.19 8.59
CA ASP A 213 30.01 6.33 9.40
C ASP A 213 29.16 7.59 9.15
N ALA A 214 29.44 8.65 9.91
CA ALA A 214 28.80 9.96 9.75
C ALA A 214 29.00 10.60 8.37
N SER A 215 29.99 10.14 7.59
CA SER A 215 30.25 10.60 6.22
C SER A 215 29.56 9.71 5.16
N GLY A 216 28.87 8.64 5.59
CA GLY A 216 28.18 7.68 4.73
C GLY A 216 29.08 6.58 4.16
N HIS A 217 30.32 6.42 4.62
CA HIS A 217 31.17 5.30 4.21
C HIS A 217 30.82 4.04 5.00
N ILE A 218 30.76 2.91 4.31
CA ILE A 218 30.54 1.61 4.97
C ILE A 218 31.75 1.31 5.87
N VAL A 219 31.47 1.02 7.14
CA VAL A 219 32.46 0.69 8.17
C VAL A 219 32.37 -0.76 8.64
N GLY A 220 31.29 -1.46 8.27
CA GLY A 220 31.12 -2.87 8.60
C GLY A 220 29.73 -3.37 8.24
N GLU A 221 29.51 -4.65 8.50
CA GLU A 221 28.22 -5.30 8.35
C GLU A 221 27.93 -6.24 9.53
N SER A 222 26.66 -6.55 9.74
CA SER A 222 26.21 -7.51 10.74
C SER A 222 25.28 -8.54 10.15
N ARG A 223 25.42 -9.80 10.59
CA ARG A 223 24.59 -10.92 10.14
C ARG A 223 24.11 -11.75 11.32
N GLU A 224 22.84 -12.12 11.28
CA GLU A 224 22.26 -13.03 12.27
C GLU A 224 22.54 -14.47 11.86
N HIS A 225 23.02 -15.26 12.79
CA HIS A 225 23.32 -16.67 12.61
C HIS A 225 22.57 -17.51 13.64
N ASP A 226 21.96 -18.60 13.17
CA ASP A 226 21.39 -19.64 14.03
C ASP A 226 22.53 -20.56 14.50
N GLY A 227 23.05 -20.32 15.71
CA GLY A 227 24.02 -21.19 16.35
C GLY A 227 23.39 -22.48 16.87
N PHE A 228 24.23 -23.49 17.16
CA PHE A 228 23.77 -24.79 17.66
C PHE A 228 23.01 -24.72 19.00
N PHE A 229 23.28 -23.70 19.81
CA PHE A 229 22.65 -23.51 21.12
C PHE A 229 21.78 -22.26 21.19
N GLU A 230 22.16 -21.16 20.51
CA GLU A 230 21.50 -19.85 20.57
C GLU A 230 21.75 -19.08 19.27
N LYS A 231 20.86 -18.14 18.97
CA LYS A 231 21.07 -17.16 17.90
C LYS A 231 22.12 -16.14 18.31
N TYR A 232 22.93 -15.69 17.37
CA TYR A 232 23.90 -14.62 17.60
C TYR A 232 24.03 -13.73 16.38
N THR A 233 24.41 -12.48 16.59
CA THR A 233 24.74 -11.54 15.51
C THR A 233 26.25 -11.41 15.42
N GLU A 234 26.82 -11.69 14.26
CA GLU A 234 28.23 -11.48 13.96
C GLU A 234 28.43 -10.10 13.34
N HIS A 235 29.47 -9.39 13.76
CA HIS A 235 29.84 -8.07 13.26
C HIS A 235 31.19 -8.18 12.55
N THR A 236 31.24 -7.79 11.28
CA THR A 236 32.45 -7.76 10.47
C THR A 236 32.84 -6.35 10.06
N ASP A 237 34.14 -6.10 9.93
CA ASP A 237 34.64 -4.85 9.38
C ASP A 237 34.56 -4.81 7.85
N THR A 238 35.10 -3.75 7.24
CA THR A 238 35.15 -3.56 5.78
C THR A 238 36.03 -4.56 5.05
N SER A 239 36.94 -5.25 5.75
CA SER A 239 37.77 -6.33 5.20
C SER A 239 37.07 -7.70 5.29
N GLY A 240 35.92 -7.76 5.97
CA GLY A 240 35.19 -8.99 6.25
C GLY A 240 35.71 -9.73 7.49
N ASP A 241 36.58 -9.10 8.29
CA ASP A 241 37.10 -9.69 9.50
C ASP A 241 36.12 -9.50 10.66
N VAL A 242 35.90 -10.57 11.43
CA VAL A 242 34.98 -10.55 12.58
C VAL A 242 35.56 -9.73 13.71
N VAL A 243 34.92 -8.59 13.99
CA VAL A 243 35.32 -7.65 15.04
C VAL A 243 34.50 -7.78 16.32
N GLY A 244 33.35 -8.45 16.26
CA GLY A 244 32.54 -8.69 17.44
C GLY A 244 31.37 -9.63 17.20
N VAL A 245 30.78 -10.07 18.30
CA VAL A 245 29.59 -10.94 18.31
C VAL A 245 28.63 -10.45 19.39
N SER A 246 27.35 -10.35 19.05
CA SER A 246 26.28 -9.99 19.97
C SER A 246 25.37 -11.17 20.25
N ARG A 247 24.97 -11.34 21.50
CA ARG A 247 24.06 -12.41 21.94
C ARG A 247 23.00 -11.87 22.88
N GLU A 248 21.77 -12.30 22.68
CA GLU A 248 20.71 -12.06 23.65
C GLU A 248 20.92 -13.01 24.85
N ARG A 249 20.93 -12.45 26.06
CA ARG A 249 21.12 -13.18 27.31
C ARG A 249 19.91 -12.96 28.20
N ASP A 250 19.44 -14.03 28.80
CA ASP A 250 18.48 -13.96 29.90
C ASP A 250 19.23 -13.62 31.19
N GLY A 251 19.09 -12.38 31.64
CA GLY A 251 19.54 -11.97 32.97
C GLY A 251 18.57 -12.45 34.06
N LEU A 252 19.00 -12.33 35.32
CA LEU A 252 18.20 -12.75 36.48
C LEU A 252 16.83 -12.04 36.58
N PHE A 253 16.69 -10.87 35.93
CA PHE A 253 15.48 -10.05 36.00
C PHE A 253 14.99 -9.56 34.62
N GLU A 254 15.84 -9.44 33.61
CA GLU A 254 15.50 -8.96 32.27
C GLU A 254 16.46 -9.54 31.21
N LYS A 255 16.03 -9.52 29.94
CA LYS A 255 16.90 -9.86 28.80
C LYS A 255 17.80 -8.70 28.42
N TYR A 256 19.05 -8.98 28.05
CA TYR A 256 19.99 -7.97 27.58
C TYR A 256 20.84 -8.49 26.43
N THR A 257 21.32 -7.59 25.57
CA THR A 257 22.29 -7.96 24.52
C THR A 257 23.70 -7.79 25.06
N GLU A 258 24.45 -8.88 25.09
CA GLU A 258 25.86 -8.91 25.44
C GLU A 258 26.71 -8.79 24.17
N HIS A 259 27.64 -7.84 24.15
CA HIS A 259 28.58 -7.66 23.05
C HIS A 259 29.96 -8.19 23.46
N ALA A 260 30.44 -9.21 22.75
CA ALA A 260 31.80 -9.73 22.88
C ALA A 260 32.67 -9.19 21.74
N LYS A 261 33.76 -8.50 22.06
CA LYS A 261 34.80 -8.18 21.07
C LYS A 261 35.71 -9.39 20.87
N LYS A 262 36.16 -9.59 19.63
CA LYS A 262 37.11 -10.65 19.28
C LYS A 262 38.55 -10.16 19.41
#